data_AF-A0A1W1Y172-F1
#
_entry.id   AF-A0A1W1Y172-F1
#
_cell.length_a   1.000
_cell.length_b   1.000
_cell.length_c   1.000
_cell.angle_alpha   90.00
_cell.angle_beta   90.00
_cell.angle_gamma   90.00
#
_symmetry.space_group_name_H-M   'P 1'
#
loop_
_entity.id
_entity.type
_entity.pdbx_description
1 polymer ?
#
loop_
_entity_poly.entity_id
_entity_poly.type
_entity_poly.pdbx_seq_one_letter_code
_entity_poly.pdbx_strand_id
1 'polypeptide(L)' 'MNTHKNARLTYLRRLEMVQDITQRRHTAEQAGATHGVSAVTARKWLARYLAGGAPALLDKSSRPARSPRTISPETAQT' A
#
# COMPACT_ATOMS: atom_id res chain seq x y z
N MET A 1 1.28 -12.15 7.12
CA MET A 1 1.12 -10.71 6.83
C MET A 1 1.58 -9.95 8.07
N ASN A 2 2.89 -9.76 8.25
CA ASN A 2 3.41 -9.04 9.42
C ASN A 2 3.54 -7.57 9.04
N THR A 3 2.41 -6.87 9.07
CA THR A 3 2.39 -5.42 9.10
C THR A 3 3.10 -5.03 10.40
N HIS A 4 4.40 -4.73 10.31
CA HIS A 4 5.15 -4.27 11.47
C HIS A 4 4.40 -3.11 12.11
N LYS A 5 4.41 -3.04 13.44
CA LYS A 5 3.66 -2.08 14.25
C LYS A 5 3.90 -0.60 13.83
N ASN A 6 4.99 -0.34 13.10
CA ASN A 6 5.39 0.97 12.58
C ASN A 6 5.06 1.20 11.09
N ALA A 7 4.40 0.27 10.40
CA ALA A 7 3.99 0.44 9.02
C ALA A 7 2.82 1.45 8.93
N ARG A 8 3.17 2.74 8.93
CA ARG A 8 2.27 3.91 8.97
C ARG A 8 1.24 4.01 7.82
N LEU A 9 1.34 3.18 6.79
CA LEU A 9 0.44 3.16 5.64
C LEU A 9 -0.26 1.81 5.51
N THR A 10 -1.29 1.61 6.34
CA THR A 10 -2.28 0.55 6.14
C THR A 10 -3.11 0.82 4.88
N TYR A 11 -3.83 -0.19 4.39
CA TYR A 11 -4.74 -0.05 3.25
C TYR A 11 -5.71 1.13 3.41
N LEU A 12 -6.31 1.27 4.59
CA LEU A 12 -7.25 2.35 4.90
C LEU A 12 -6.60 3.73 4.79
N ARG A 13 -5.38 3.90 5.34
CA ARG A 13 -4.62 5.15 5.23
C ARG A 13 -4.29 5.52 3.79
N ARG A 14 -3.96 4.52 2.94
CA ARG A 14 -3.75 4.74 1.50
C ARG A 14 -5.04 5.20 0.82
N LEU A 15 -6.18 4.60 1.17
CA LEU A 15 -7.48 4.96 0.61
C LEU A 15 -7.90 6.37 1.01
N GLU A 16 -7.77 6.73 2.29
CA GLU A 16 -8.04 8.07 2.80
C GLU A 16 -7.21 9.13 2.08
N MET A 17 -5.90 8.88 1.90
CA MET A 17 -5.02 9.80 1.17
C MET A 17 -5.47 10.03 -0.28
N VAL A 18 -5.94 8.98 -0.97
CA VAL A 18 -6.47 9.12 -2.33
C VAL A 18 -7.82 9.87 -2.31
N GLN A 19 -8.67 9.64 -1.31
CA GLN A 19 -9.92 10.40 -1.15
C GLN A 19 -9.67 11.87 -0.85
N ASP A 20 -8.64 12.21 -0.08
CA ASP A 20 -8.22 13.61 0.14
C ASP A 20 -7.93 14.31 -1.19
N ILE A 21 -7.22 13.64 -2.10
CA ILE A 21 -6.88 14.20 -3.41
C ILE A 21 -8.10 14.23 -4.35
N THR A 22 -8.85 13.14 -4.44
CA THR A 22 -9.90 12.95 -5.44
C THR A 22 -11.26 13.53 -5.06
N GLN A 23 -11.58 13.62 -3.76
CA GLN A 23 -12.87 14.09 -3.25
C GLN A 23 -12.72 15.44 -2.55
N ARG A 24 -11.70 15.58 -1.70
CA ARG A 24 -11.46 16.81 -0.91
C ARG A 24 -10.58 17.84 -1.62
N ARG A 25 -10.14 17.55 -2.86
CA ARG A 25 -9.37 18.46 -3.74
C ARG A 25 -8.03 18.91 -3.15
N HIS A 26 -7.46 18.14 -2.21
CA HIS A 26 -6.11 18.40 -1.72
C HIS A 26 -5.07 18.14 -2.82
N THR A 27 -3.97 18.89 -2.81
CA THR A 27 -2.82 18.57 -3.65
C THR A 27 -2.12 17.31 -3.15
N ALA A 28 -1.32 16.67 -4.00
CA ALA A 28 -0.54 15.50 -3.60
C ALA A 28 0.49 15.83 -2.50
N GLU A 29 0.98 17.06 -2.48
CA GLU A 29 1.87 17.60 -1.45
C GLU A 29 1.16 17.68 -0.09
N GLN A 30 -0.05 18.26 -0.06
CA GLN A 30 -0.86 18.37 1.16
C GLN A 30 -1.24 16.99 1.70
N ALA A 31 -1.78 16.13 0.83
CA ALA A 31 -2.15 14.78 1.23
C ALA A 31 -0.92 13.97 1.69
N GLY A 32 0.21 14.10 1.00
CA GLY A 32 1.46 13.47 1.41
C GLY A 32 1.89 13.91 2.82
N ALA A 33 1.88 15.21 3.09
CA ALA A 33 2.23 15.76 4.40
C ALA A 33 1.31 15.24 5.51
N THR A 34 -0.01 15.25 5.31
CA THR A 34 -1.01 14.74 6.27
C THR A 34 -0.80 13.26 6.59
N HIS A 35 -0.49 12.45 5.57
CA HIS A 35 -0.29 11.01 5.73
C HIS A 35 1.14 10.62 6.08
N GLY A 36 2.04 11.61 6.17
CA GLY A 36 3.43 11.44 6.56
C GLY A 36 4.28 10.71 5.53
N VAL A 37 4.04 10.98 4.24
CA VAL A 37 4.77 10.46 3.08
C VAL A 37 5.16 11.59 2.12
N SER A 38 6.09 11.34 1.21
CA SER A 38 6.43 12.32 0.17
C SER A 38 5.29 12.50 -0.85
N ALA A 39 5.22 13.68 -1.46
CA ALA A 39 4.28 13.97 -2.55
C ALA A 39 4.39 12.99 -3.72
N VAL A 40 5.61 12.51 -4.02
CA VAL A 40 5.86 11.47 -5.03
C VAL A 40 5.16 10.15 -4.65
N THR A 41 5.20 9.77 -3.38
CA THR A 41 4.51 8.57 -2.88
C THR A 41 3.00 8.73 -2.96
N ALA A 42 2.47 9.90 -2.60
CA ALA A 42 1.04 10.21 -2.75
C ALA A 42 0.58 10.11 -4.21
N ARG A 43 1.34 10.70 -5.16
CA ARG A 43 1.07 10.58 -6.61
C ARG A 43 1.09 9.14 -7.09
N LYS A 44 2.03 8.32 -6.63
CA LYS A 44 2.11 6.89 -6.98
C LYS A 44 0.86 6.13 -6.52
N TRP A 45 0.36 6.41 -5.32
CA TRP A 45 -0.87 5.78 -4.83
C TRP A 45 -2.11 6.26 -5.58
N LEU A 46 -2.19 7.54 -5.90
CA LEU A 46 -3.24 8.07 -6.77
C LEU A 46 -3.24 7.38 -8.13
N ALA A 47 -2.08 7.26 -8.79
CA ALA A 47 -1.97 6.59 -10.09
C ALA A 47 -2.43 5.13 -10.03
N ARG A 48 -2.08 4.39 -8.96
CA ARG A 48 -2.56 3.02 -8.74
C ARG A 48 -4.08 2.96 -8.57
N TYR A 49 -4.65 3.89 -7.79
CA TYR A 49 -6.09 3.97 -7.61
C TYR A 49 -6.83 4.29 -8.92
N LEU A 50 -6.30 5.21 -9.72
CA LEU A 50 -6.89 5.53 -11.04
C LEU A 50 -6.83 4.33 -12.00
N ALA A 51 -5.81 3.48 -11.89
CA ALA A 51 -5.65 2.31 -12.76
C ALA A 51 -6.53 1.11 -12.36
N GLY A 52 -6.86 0.92 -11.07
CA GLY A 52 -7.53 -0.29 -10.61
C GLY A 52 -8.42 -0.13 -9.39
N GLY A 53 -8.81 1.11 -9.08
CA GLY A 53 -9.67 1.45 -7.95
C GLY A 53 -9.06 1.15 -6.59
N ALA A 54 -9.93 1.01 -5.59
CA ALA A 54 -9.53 0.71 -4.22
C ALA A 54 -8.74 -0.62 -4.09
N PRO A 55 -9.09 -1.74 -4.78
CA PRO A 55 -8.32 -2.98 -4.70
C PRO A 55 -6.84 -2.84 -5.08
N ALA A 56 -6.50 -1.91 -5.97
CA ALA A 56 -5.12 -1.65 -6.38
C ALA A 56 -4.23 -1.03 -5.27
N LEU A 57 -4.81 -0.65 -4.13
CA LEU A 57 -4.09 -0.12 -2.96
C LEU A 57 -3.64 -1.21 -1.98
N LEU A 58 -4.17 -2.42 -2.11
CA LEU A 58 -3.80 -3.57 -1.29
C LEU A 58 -2.32 -3.93 -1.50
N ASP A 59 -1.69 -4.44 -0.44
CA ASP A 59 -0.33 -4.91 -0.54
C ASP A 59 -0.29 -6.18 -1.41
N LYS A 60 0.59 -6.19 -2.41
CA LYS A 60 0.87 -7.41 -3.14
C LYS A 60 1.78 -8.26 -2.26
N SER A 61 1.48 -9.56 -2.19
CA SER A 61 2.35 -10.51 -1.51
C SER A 61 3.80 -10.28 -1.94
N SER A 62 4.67 -10.03 -0.96
CA SER A 62 6.11 -9.95 -1.19
C SER A 62 6.73 -11.33 -1.47
N ARG A 63 5.97 -12.42 -1.26
CA ARG A 63 6.45 -13.76 -1.58
C ARG A 63 6.57 -13.91 -3.10
N PRO A 64 7.72 -14.42 -3.58
CA PRO A 64 7.86 -14.75 -4.99
C PRO A 64 6.87 -15.83 -5.39
N ALA A 65 6.36 -15.76 -6.63
CA ALA A 65 5.43 -16.75 -7.17
C ALA A 65 6.04 -18.16 -7.26
N ARG A 66 7.37 -18.25 -7.38
CA ARG A 66 8.12 -19.50 -7.39
C ARG A 66 9.34 -19.35 -6.49
N SER A 67 9.46 -20.23 -5.49
CA SER A 67 10.63 -20.36 -4.65
C SER A 67 11.25 -21.74 -4.91
N PRO A 68 12.43 -21.83 -5.55
CA PRO A 68 13.09 -23.11 -5.85
C PRO A 68 13.46 -23.93 -4.60
N ARG A 69 13.57 -23.28 -3.43
CA ARG A 69 13.84 -23.90 -2.11
C ARG A 69 12.60 -23.97 -1.22
N THR A 70 11.39 -24.00 -1.80
CA THR A 70 10.18 -24.27 -1.00
C THR A 70 10.32 -25.62 -0.31
N ILE A 71 10.38 -25.59 1.02
CA ILE A 71 10.26 -26.77 1.87
C ILE A 71 8.79 -27.17 1.99
N SER A 72 8.53 -28.45 2.24
CA SER A 72 7.18 -28.96 2.48
C SER A 72 6.46 -28.14 3.57
N PRO A 73 5.14 -27.92 3.46
CA PRO A 73 4.39 -27.14 4.43
C PRO A 73 4.45 -27.73 5.86
N GLU A 74 4.69 -29.03 5.99
CA GLU A 74 4.95 -29.72 7.26
C GLU A 74 6.21 -29.19 7.98
N THR A 75 7.28 -28.88 7.24
CA THR A 75 8.55 -28.41 7.79
C THR A 75 8.53 -26.90 8.09
N ALA A 76 7.62 -26.16 7.45
CA ALA A 76 7.54 -24.70 7.56
C ALA A 76 6.76 -24.18 8.79
N GLN A 77 6.12 -25.07 9.56
CA GLN A 77 5.21 -24.71 10.67
C GLN A 77 5.81 -24.91 12.07
N THR A 78 7.05 -25.40 12.18
CA THR A 78 7.80 -25.51 13.45
C THR A 78 8.29 -24.15 13.91
#